data_AF-A0A661I945-F1
#
_entry.id   AF-A0A661I945-F1
#
_cell.length_a   1.000
_cell.length_b   1.000
_cell.length_c   1.000
_cell.angle_alpha   90.00
_cell.angle_beta   90.00
_cell.angle_gamma   90.00
#
_symmetry.space_group_name_H-M   'P 1'
#
loop_
_entity.id
_entity.type
_entity.pdbx_description
1 polymer ?
#
loop_
_entity_poly.entity_id
_entity_poly.type
_entity_poly.pdbx_seq_one_letter_code
_entity_poly.pdbx_strand_id
1 'polypeptide(L)' 'MKKEYLIAGIAILLLSGCAGGTTDPRQGGLFSYDPDAYEQRLSDREGHLSSIENDTDAQKRKSARLKRDLASTKR' A
#
# COMPACT_ATOMS: atom_id res chain seq x y z
N MET A 1 -23.96 16.05 -44.01
CA MET A 1 -24.51 15.34 -42.84
C MET A 1 -23.66 14.14 -42.37
N LYS A 2 -22.35 14.04 -42.62
CA LYS A 2 -21.52 12.89 -42.14
C LYS A 2 -20.40 13.29 -41.18
N LYS A 3 -19.96 14.55 -41.23
CA LYS A 3 -18.87 15.09 -40.39
C LYS A 3 -19.30 15.37 -38.95
N GLU A 4 -20.58 15.72 -38.73
CA GLU A 4 -21.10 16.00 -37.39
C GLU A 4 -21.24 14.73 -36.54
N TYR A 5 -21.64 13.61 -37.16
CA TYR A 5 -21.65 12.30 -36.49
C TYR A 5 -20.25 11.79 -36.15
N LEU A 6 -19.23 12.17 -36.94
CA LEU A 6 -17.84 11.80 -36.70
C LEU A 6 -17.26 12.56 -35.50
N ILE A 7 -17.61 13.85 -35.34
CA ILE A 7 -17.22 14.66 -34.19
C ILE A 7 -17.96 14.19 -32.92
N ALA A 8 -19.25 13.87 -33.02
CA ALA A 8 -20.03 13.32 -31.92
C ALA A 8 -19.51 11.95 -31.44
N GLY A 9 -19.05 11.09 -32.35
CA GLY A 9 -18.45 9.79 -32.00
C GLY A 9 -17.12 9.91 -31.24
N ILE A 10 -16.27 10.88 -31.61
CA ILE A 10 -14.99 11.13 -30.92
C ILE A 10 -15.23 11.70 -29.51
N ALA A 11 -16.25 12.55 -29.33
CA ALA A 11 -16.60 13.11 -28.03
C ALA A 11 -17.06 12.04 -27.01
N ILE A 12 -17.77 11.00 -27.47
CA ILE A 12 -18.24 9.91 -26.61
C ILE A 12 -17.08 9.02 -26.14
N LEU A 13 -16.10 8.75 -27.02
CA LEU A 13 -14.91 7.95 -26.69
C LEU A 13 -13.99 8.62 -25.65
N LEU A 14 -13.92 9.95 -25.64
CA LEU A 14 -13.14 10.71 -24.66
C LEU A 14 -13.76 10.71 -23.26
N LEU A 15 -15.08 10.49 -23.14
CA LEU A 15 -15.79 10.45 -21.86
C LEU A 15 -15.67 9.10 -21.15
N SER A 16 -15.37 8.02 -21.87
CA SER A 16 -15.16 6.68 -21.29
C SER A 16 -13.79 6.47 -20.60
N GLY A 17 -12.87 7.44 -20.65
CA GLY A 17 -11.52 7.31 -20.10
C GLY A 17 -11.34 7.66 -18.62
N CYS A 18 -12.35 8.21 -17.95
CA CYS A 18 -12.24 8.69 -16.56
C CYS A 18 -12.73 7.70 -15.49
N ALA A 19 -13.18 6.50 -15.86
CA ALA A 19 -13.59 5.47 -14.90
C ALA A 19 -12.42 4.56 -14.50
N GLY A 20 -11.30 5.16 -14.08
CA GLY A 20 -10.19 4.45 -13.46
C GLY A 20 -10.40 4.43 -11.95
N GLY A 21 -11.25 3.52 -11.46
CA GLY A 21 -11.39 3.27 -10.03
C GLY A 21 -10.07 2.74 -9.48
N THR A 22 -9.25 3.62 -8.93
CA THR A 22 -8.08 3.23 -8.16
C THR A 22 -8.54 2.64 -6.83
N THR A 23 -7.99 1.49 -6.47
CA THR A 23 -8.20 0.87 -5.15
C THR A 23 -7.23 1.42 -4.10
N ASP A 24 -6.30 2.30 -4.48
CA ASP A 24 -5.53 3.06 -3.51
C ASP A 24 -6.37 4.25 -3.02
N PRO A 25 -6.79 4.27 -1.74
CA PRO A 25 -7.61 5.35 -1.19
C PRO A 25 -6.91 6.72 -1.22
N ARG A 26 -5.61 6.79 -1.55
CA ARG A 26 -4.86 8.04 -1.70
C ARG A 26 -4.75 8.56 -3.13
N GLN A 27 -5.17 7.80 -4.13
CA GLN A 27 -5.03 8.17 -5.54
C GLN A 27 -6.31 8.71 -6.17
N GLY A 28 -7.44 8.70 -5.46
CA GLY A 28 -8.69 9.18 -6.02
C GLY A 28 -8.94 10.69 -5.80
N GLY A 29 -9.88 11.25 -6.57
CA GLY A 29 -10.28 12.67 -6.51
C GLY A 29 -11.17 13.02 -5.31
N LEU A 30 -11.71 14.25 -5.29
CA LEU A 30 -12.49 14.86 -4.20
C LEU A 30 -13.65 14.00 -3.62
N PHE A 31 -14.13 12.99 -4.37
CA PHE A 31 -15.23 12.10 -3.96
C PHE A 31 -14.85 10.62 -3.87
N SER A 32 -13.56 10.30 -3.81
CA SER A 32 -13.05 8.92 -3.82
C SER A 32 -12.85 8.30 -2.44
N TYR A 33 -13.38 8.93 -1.39
CA TYR A 33 -13.25 8.40 -0.04
C TYR A 33 -13.99 7.06 0.08
N ASP A 34 -13.23 6.01 0.34
CA ASP A 34 -13.73 4.67 0.62
C ASP A 34 -13.30 4.27 2.04
N PRO A 35 -14.22 4.28 3.03
CA PRO A 35 -13.90 3.97 4.43
C PRO A 35 -13.35 2.56 4.60
N ASP A 36 -13.85 1.58 3.84
CA ASP A 36 -13.45 0.17 3.98
C ASP A 36 -12.00 -0.02 3.51
N ALA A 37 -11.59 0.66 2.43
CA ALA A 37 -10.21 0.67 1.96
C ALA A 37 -9.24 1.31 2.96
N TYR A 38 -9.69 2.31 3.73
CA TYR A 38 -8.88 2.91 4.80
C TYR A 38 -8.72 1.98 6.00
N GLU A 39 -9.79 1.30 6.42
CA GLU A 39 -9.75 0.31 7.51
C GLU A 39 -8.86 -0.88 7.16
N GLN A 40 -8.98 -1.42 5.94
CA GLN A 40 -8.11 -2.49 5.48
C GLN A 40 -6.64 -2.06 5.52
N ARG A 41 -6.33 -0.85 5.04
CA ARG A 41 -4.97 -0.29 5.10
C ARG A 41 -4.47 -0.11 6.53
N LEU A 42 -5.33 0.25 7.47
CA LEU A 42 -4.95 0.39 8.87
C LEU A 42 -4.58 -0.98 9.45
N SER A 43 -5.41 -1.99 9.21
CA SER A 43 -5.16 -3.37 9.62
C SER A 43 -3.85 -3.92 9.04
N ASP A 44 -3.62 -3.73 7.73
CA ASP A 44 -2.38 -4.15 7.07
C ASP A 44 -1.14 -3.51 7.70
N ARG A 45 -1.25 -2.22 8.10
CA ARG A 45 -0.16 -1.48 8.74
C ARG A 45 0.12 -1.97 10.15
N GLU A 46 -0.92 -2.25 10.94
CA GLU A 46 -0.78 -2.81 12.27
C GLU A 46 -0.13 -4.20 12.22
N GLY A 47 -0.57 -5.05 11.29
CA GLY A 47 0.06 -6.37 11.06
C GLY A 47 1.52 -6.25 10.66
N HIS A 48 1.85 -5.33 9.74
CA HIS A 48 3.23 -5.11 9.33
C HIS A 48 4.11 -4.57 10.46
N LEU A 49 3.60 -3.63 11.26
CA LEU A 49 4.32 -3.11 12.43
C LEU A 49 4.62 -4.22 13.44
N SER A 50 3.62 -5.04 13.77
CA SER A 50 3.80 -6.18 14.68
C SER A 50 4.85 -7.17 14.16
N SER A 51 4.87 -7.44 12.85
CA SER A 51 5.91 -8.28 12.23
C SER A 51 7.31 -7.70 12.43
N ILE A 52 7.48 -6.38 12.19
CA ILE A 52 8.77 -5.70 12.35
C ILE A 52 9.22 -5.73 13.81
N GLU A 53 8.32 -5.52 14.77
CA GLU A 53 8.63 -5.55 16.19
C GLU A 53 9.10 -6.94 16.63
N ASN A 54 8.38 -7.99 16.21
CA ASN A 54 8.76 -9.38 16.49
C ASN A 54 10.14 -9.72 15.92
N ASP A 55 10.40 -9.35 14.66
CA ASP A 55 11.70 -9.56 14.02
C ASP A 55 12.81 -8.81 14.75
N THR A 56 12.55 -7.55 15.12
CA THR A 56 13.50 -6.72 15.87
C THR A 56 13.88 -7.37 17.19
N ASP A 57 12.90 -7.88 17.94
CA ASP A 57 13.13 -8.55 19.21
C ASP A 57 13.86 -9.88 19.05
N ALA A 58 13.55 -10.65 18.00
CA ALA A 58 14.31 -11.85 17.65
C ALA A 58 15.79 -11.52 17.35
N GLN A 59 16.05 -10.47 16.58
CA GLN A 59 17.43 -10.04 16.28
C GLN A 59 18.16 -9.53 17.52
N LYS A 60 17.49 -8.77 18.41
CA LYS A 60 18.07 -8.33 19.69
C LYS A 60 18.48 -9.52 20.56
N ARG A 61 17.61 -10.53 20.70
CA ARG A 61 17.91 -11.76 21.46
C ARG A 61 19.08 -12.53 20.85
N LYS A 62 19.12 -12.67 19.53
CA LYS A 62 20.23 -13.31 18.81
C LYS A 62 21.54 -12.57 19.04
N SER A 63 21.53 -11.24 18.93
CA SER A 63 22.70 -10.39 19.20
C SER A 63 23.19 -10.54 20.64
N ALA A 64 22.28 -10.52 21.63
CA ALA A 64 22.62 -10.71 23.03
C ALA A 64 23.23 -12.10 23.30
N ARG A 65 22.75 -13.15 22.64
CA ARG A 65 23.34 -14.50 22.73
C ARG A 65 24.76 -14.52 22.16
N LEU A 66 24.95 -14.02 20.93
CA LEU A 66 26.26 -13.99 20.29
C LEU A 66 27.29 -13.18 21.09
N LYS A 67 26.88 -12.06 21.69
CA LYS A 67 27.75 -11.28 22.59
C LYS A 67 28.18 -12.06 23.82
N ARG A 68 27.28 -12.85 24.42
CA ARG A 68 27.62 -13.72 25.56
C ARG A 68 28.59 -14.83 25.17
N ASP A 69 28.33 -15.49 24.05
CA ASP A 69 29.17 -16.58 23.53
C ASP A 69 30.58 -16.07 23.18
N LEU A 70 30.68 -14.86 22.61
CA LEU A 70 31.97 -14.23 22.34
C LEU A 70 32.72 -13.84 23.63
N ALA A 71 32.01 -13.41 24.66
CA ALA A 71 32.61 -13.07 25.96
C ALA A 71 33.10 -14.30 26.72
N SER A 72 32.40 -15.44 26.63
CA SER A 72 32.85 -16.71 27.24
C SER A 72 34.03 -17.32 26.50
N THR A 73 34.10 -17.20 25.18
CA THR A 73 35.21 -17.73 24.36
C THR A 73 36.51 -16.95 24.53
N LYS A 74 36.45 -15.68 24.93
CA LYS A 74 37.63 -14.83 25.17
C LYS A 74 38.25 -14.99 26.57
N ARG A 75 37.66 -15.80 27.45
CA ARG A 75 38.23 -16.13 28.77
C ARG A 75 39.00 -17.44 28.68
#